data_AF-N1WK04-F1
#
_entry.id   AF-N1WK04-F1
#
_cell.length_a   1.000
_cell.length_b   1.000
_cell.length_c   1.000
_cell.angle_alpha   90.00
_cell.angle_beta   90.00
_cell.angle_gamma   90.00
#
_symmetry.space_group_name_H-M   'P 1'
#
loop_
_entity.id
_entity.type
_entity.pdbx_description
1 polymer ?
#
loop_
_entity_poly.entity_id
_entity_poly.type
_entity_poly.pdbx_seq_one_letter_code
_entity_poly.pdbx_strand_id
1 'polypeptide(L)'
;MSALIQKVPRRLGELLGPEGTVEFVDFLNRSFGQSHSSTIEVVTDRFERRLSEESSKLRLEMSELRSEFRSEFLKVRAEFSDLKADFADHRADIKSEISEIHKAISLQTKWILGVAIGSIGVFSIIVKF
;
A
#
# COMPACT_ATOMS: atom_id res chain seq x y z
N MET A 1 -52.81 0.44 -7.64
CA MET A 1 -51.79 0.92 -8.60
C MET A 1 -52.37 2.11 -9.33
N SER A 2 -51.68 3.24 -9.35
CA SER A 2 -52.11 4.43 -10.10
C SER A 2 -52.09 4.14 -11.60
N ALA A 3 -53.13 4.55 -12.33
CA ALA A 3 -53.17 4.42 -13.78
C ALA A 3 -52.02 5.22 -14.41
N LEU A 4 -51.16 4.55 -15.18
CA LEU A 4 -50.02 5.16 -15.89
C LEU A 4 -50.49 6.01 -17.07
N ILE A 5 -51.63 5.65 -17.67
CA ILE A 5 -52.26 6.38 -18.78
C ILE A 5 -53.69 6.70 -18.38
N GLN A 6 -54.00 8.01 -18.31
CA GLN A 6 -55.31 8.52 -17.87
C GLN A 6 -56.13 9.19 -19.00
N LYS A 7 -55.52 9.47 -20.15
CA LYS A 7 -56.19 10.14 -21.27
C LYS A 7 -55.75 9.57 -22.61
N VAL A 8 -56.73 9.32 -23.46
CA VAL A 8 -56.54 8.93 -24.86
C VAL A 8 -56.64 10.17 -25.75
N PRO A 9 -55.83 10.30 -26.82
CA PRO A 9 -55.96 11.38 -27.78
C PRO A 9 -57.38 11.48 -28.35
N ARG A 10 -57.92 12.71 -28.47
CA ARG A 10 -59.34 12.95 -28.82
C ARG A 10 -59.82 12.20 -30.06
N ARG A 11 -59.04 12.22 -31.16
CA ARG A 11 -59.41 11.54 -32.41
C ARG A 11 -59.50 10.01 -32.26
N LEU A 12 -58.68 9.43 -31.41
CA LEU A 12 -58.67 7.99 -31.16
C LEU A 12 -59.86 7.61 -30.26
N GLY A 13 -60.22 8.46 -29.29
CA GLY A 13 -61.42 8.26 -28.47
C GLY A 13 -62.73 8.39 -29.25
N GLU A 14 -62.80 9.31 -30.22
CA GLU A 14 -63.96 9.45 -31.12
C GLU A 14 -64.13 8.23 -32.04
N LEU A 15 -63.04 7.64 -32.53
CA LEU A 15 -63.06 6.44 -33.38
C LEU A 15 -63.38 5.15 -32.61
N LEU A 16 -62.92 5.04 -31.35
CA LEU A 16 -63.11 3.85 -30.50
C LEU A 16 -64.44 3.87 -29.74
N GLY A 17 -65.10 5.03 -29.65
CA GLY A 17 -66.29 5.22 -28.83
C GLY A 17 -65.98 5.15 -27.31
N PRO A 18 -67.01 5.36 -26.46
CA PRO A 18 -66.85 5.41 -25.01
C PRO A 18 -66.35 4.10 -24.41
N GLU A 19 -66.91 2.97 -24.84
CA GLU A 19 -66.58 1.63 -24.33
C GLU A 19 -65.20 1.18 -24.80
N GLY A 20 -64.89 1.33 -26.10
CA GLY A 20 -63.58 0.97 -26.65
C GLY A 20 -62.44 1.83 -26.12
N THR A 21 -62.70 3.09 -25.76
CA THR A 21 -61.69 3.96 -25.10
C THR A 21 -61.33 3.41 -23.71
N VAL A 22 -62.30 2.95 -22.93
CA VAL A 22 -62.06 2.40 -21.59
C VAL A 22 -61.27 1.09 -21.70
N GLU A 23 -61.67 0.19 -22.58
CA GLU A 23 -60.98 -1.09 -22.76
C GLU A 23 -59.54 -0.89 -23.29
N PHE A 24 -59.32 0.07 -24.18
CA PHE A 24 -57.99 0.42 -24.67
C PHE A 24 -57.10 0.99 -23.56
N VAL A 25 -57.63 1.89 -22.72
CA VAL A 25 -56.90 2.43 -21.55
C VAL A 25 -56.54 1.31 -20.58
N ASP A 26 -57.46 0.37 -20.34
CA ASP A 26 -57.21 -0.79 -19.49
C ASP A 26 -56.15 -1.72 -20.06
N PHE A 27 -56.18 -1.97 -21.37
CA PHE A 27 -55.16 -2.75 -22.06
C PHE A 27 -53.78 -2.09 -21.96
N LEU A 28 -53.70 -0.77 -22.18
CA LEU A 28 -52.46 -0.02 -22.07
C LEU A 28 -51.94 -0.03 -20.62
N ASN A 29 -52.80 0.25 -19.63
CA ASN A 29 -52.38 0.25 -18.23
C ASN A 29 -51.88 -1.13 -17.78
N ARG A 30 -52.49 -2.23 -18.26
CA ARG A 30 -52.00 -3.59 -18.00
C ARG A 30 -50.65 -3.85 -18.66
N SER A 31 -50.53 -3.57 -19.96
CA SER A 31 -49.32 -3.85 -20.74
C SER A 31 -48.13 -3.01 -20.28
N PHE A 32 -48.31 -1.70 -20.11
CA PHE A 32 -47.27 -0.80 -19.61
C PHE A 32 -46.96 -1.04 -18.13
N GLY A 33 -47.98 -1.36 -17.30
CA GLY A 33 -47.76 -1.71 -15.90
C GLY A 33 -46.89 -2.96 -15.75
N GLN A 34 -47.20 -4.02 -16.52
CA GLN A 34 -46.41 -5.25 -16.52
C GLN A 34 -45.00 -5.04 -17.08
N SER A 35 -44.88 -4.33 -18.20
CA SER A 35 -43.58 -4.03 -18.82
C SER A 35 -42.68 -3.17 -17.91
N HIS A 36 -43.25 -2.13 -17.28
CA HIS A 36 -42.53 -1.27 -16.35
C HIS A 36 -42.12 -2.03 -15.08
N SER A 37 -43.01 -2.85 -14.52
CA SER A 37 -42.69 -3.70 -13.37
C SER A 37 -41.56 -4.68 -13.69
N SER A 38 -41.62 -5.36 -14.85
CA SER A 38 -40.58 -6.29 -15.30
C SER A 38 -39.26 -5.58 -15.57
N THR A 39 -39.29 -4.37 -16.16
CA THR A 39 -38.09 -3.57 -16.40
C THR A 39 -37.43 -3.15 -15.10
N ILE A 40 -38.22 -2.70 -14.11
CA ILE A 40 -37.70 -2.36 -12.79
C ILE A 40 -37.07 -3.58 -12.13
N GLU A 41 -37.74 -4.73 -12.14
CA GLU A 41 -37.23 -5.96 -11.55
C GLU A 41 -35.87 -6.36 -12.15
N VAL A 42 -35.75 -6.35 -13.48
CA VAL A 42 -34.50 -6.69 -14.18
C VAL A 42 -33.38 -5.68 -13.87
N VAL A 43 -33.70 -4.39 -13.80
CA VAL A 43 -32.70 -3.36 -13.48
C VAL A 43 -32.25 -3.47 -12.03
N THR A 44 -33.17 -3.71 -11.09
CA THR A 44 -32.86 -3.90 -9.68
C THR A 44 -31.99 -5.15 -9.48
N ASP A 45 -32.36 -6.30 -10.05
CA ASP A 45 -31.56 -7.52 -9.96
C ASP A 45 -30.16 -7.32 -10.54
N ARG A 46 -30.06 -6.68 -11.71
CA ARG A 46 -28.77 -6.37 -12.33
C ARG A 46 -27.93 -5.43 -11.44
N PHE A 47 -28.55 -4.44 -10.83
CA PHE A 47 -27.88 -3.50 -9.93
C PHE A 47 -27.37 -4.21 -8.68
N GLU A 48 -28.20 -5.02 -8.02
CA GLU A 48 -27.81 -5.80 -6.84
C GLU A 48 -26.67 -6.77 -7.16
N ARG A 49 -26.73 -7.45 -8.29
CA ARG A 49 -25.65 -8.34 -8.76
C ARG A 49 -24.35 -7.58 -8.98
N ARG A 50 -24.39 -6.44 -9.69
CA ARG A 50 -23.21 -5.59 -9.92
C ARG A 50 -22.63 -5.03 -8.63
N LEU A 51 -23.48 -4.60 -7.70
CA LEU A 51 -23.06 -4.07 -6.42
C LEU A 51 -22.37 -5.17 -5.59
N SER A 52 -22.90 -6.39 -5.60
CA SER A 52 -22.30 -7.56 -4.92
C SER A 52 -20.95 -7.95 -5.53
N GLU A 53 -20.86 -7.95 -6.86
CA GLU A 53 -19.60 -8.21 -7.60
C GLU A 53 -18.53 -7.18 -7.24
N GLU A 54 -18.84 -5.89 -7.36
CA GLU A 54 -17.89 -4.81 -7.05
C GLU A 54 -17.51 -4.80 -5.57
N SER A 55 -18.47 -5.04 -4.66
CA SER A 55 -18.19 -5.16 -3.22
C SER A 55 -17.25 -6.33 -2.92
N SER A 56 -17.42 -7.46 -3.62
CA SER A 56 -16.56 -8.64 -3.46
C SER A 56 -15.17 -8.38 -4.02
N LYS A 57 -15.08 -7.72 -5.18
CA LYS A 57 -13.81 -7.34 -5.81
C LYS A 57 -13.03 -6.38 -4.92
N LEU A 58 -13.66 -5.34 -4.39
CA LEU A 58 -13.04 -4.40 -3.45
C LEU A 58 -12.53 -5.11 -2.18
N ARG A 59 -13.28 -6.08 -1.65
CA ARG A 59 -12.81 -6.88 -0.50
C ARG A 59 -11.55 -7.68 -0.84
N LEU A 60 -11.48 -8.27 -2.04
CA LEU A 60 -10.30 -9.01 -2.51
C LEU A 60 -9.10 -8.08 -2.68
N GLU A 61 -9.26 -6.97 -3.40
CA GLU A 61 -8.20 -5.97 -3.60
C GLU A 61 -7.67 -5.43 -2.26
N MET A 62 -8.56 -5.15 -1.31
CA MET A 62 -8.16 -4.69 0.04
C MET A 62 -7.40 -5.78 0.82
N SER A 63 -7.79 -7.05 0.67
CA SER A 63 -7.08 -8.16 1.30
C SER A 63 -5.69 -8.38 0.68
N GLU A 64 -5.58 -8.25 -0.63
CA GLU A 64 -4.33 -8.34 -1.38
C GLU A 64 -3.37 -7.22 -0.98
N LEU A 65 -3.82 -5.96 -1.01
CA LEU A 65 -3.03 -4.81 -0.55
C LEU A 65 -2.56 -4.96 0.89
N ARG A 66 -3.41 -5.47 1.79
CA ARG A 66 -3.01 -5.74 3.18
C ARG A 66 -1.93 -6.81 3.28
N SER A 67 -2.00 -7.84 2.45
CA SER A 67 -0.99 -8.90 2.38
C SER A 67 0.35 -8.37 1.83
N GLU A 68 0.29 -7.61 0.74
CA GLU A 68 1.46 -6.97 0.13
C GLU A 68 2.14 -6.03 1.12
N PHE A 69 1.39 -5.14 1.76
CA PHE A 69 1.92 -4.23 2.77
C PHE A 69 2.58 -4.97 3.94
N ARG A 70 1.99 -6.08 4.41
CA ARG A 70 2.58 -6.91 5.46
C ARG A 70 3.89 -7.56 5.00
N SER A 71 3.95 -8.04 3.75
CA SER A 71 5.16 -8.60 3.16
C SER A 71 6.27 -7.56 3.08
N GLU A 72 5.99 -6.38 2.53
CA GLU A 72 6.96 -5.29 2.43
C GLU A 72 7.44 -4.83 3.81
N PHE A 73 6.53 -4.74 4.79
CA PHE A 73 6.92 -4.43 6.17
C PHE A 73 7.88 -5.47 6.77
N LEU A 74 7.67 -6.76 6.50
CA LEU A 74 8.59 -7.82 6.95
C LEU A 74 9.95 -7.72 6.26
N LYS A 75 10.00 -7.38 4.97
CA LYS A 75 11.26 -7.15 4.25
C LYS A 75 12.04 -5.99 4.86
N VAL A 76 11.40 -4.83 5.05
CA VAL A 76 12.03 -3.65 5.69
C VAL A 76 12.52 -3.98 7.10
N ARG A 77 11.76 -4.78 7.87
CA ARG A 77 12.17 -5.24 9.20
C ARG A 77 13.43 -6.10 9.15
N ALA A 78 13.55 -6.97 8.15
CA ALA A 78 14.73 -7.80 7.94
C ALA A 78 15.94 -6.95 7.54
N GLU A 79 15.80 -6.08 6.54
CA GLU A 79 16.85 -5.14 6.10
C GLU A 79 17.34 -4.26 7.26
N PHE A 80 16.44 -3.78 8.11
CA PHE A 80 16.81 -3.01 9.30
C PHE A 80 17.60 -3.84 10.32
N SER A 81 17.27 -5.13 10.47
CA SER A 81 18.02 -6.05 11.35
C SER A 81 19.43 -6.28 10.82
N ASP A 82 19.55 -6.49 9.51
CA ASP A 82 20.84 -6.69 8.84
C ASP A 82 21.70 -5.42 8.96
N LEU A 83 21.14 -4.25 8.68
CA LEU A 83 21.84 -2.97 8.85
C LEU A 83 22.33 -2.74 10.29
N LYS A 84 21.56 -3.19 11.28
CA LYS A 84 21.96 -3.12 12.69
C LYS A 84 23.12 -4.06 13.00
N ALA A 85 23.14 -5.25 12.39
CA ALA A 85 24.25 -6.19 12.52
C ALA A 85 25.52 -5.62 11.88
N ASP A 86 25.41 -5.12 10.64
CA ASP A 86 26.51 -4.47 9.92
C ASP A 86 27.07 -3.30 10.74
N PHE A 87 26.22 -2.46 11.31
CA PHE A 87 26.67 -1.34 12.14
C PHE A 87 27.41 -1.81 13.41
N ALA A 88 26.97 -2.91 14.03
CA ALA A 88 27.65 -3.49 15.18
C ALA A 88 29.04 -4.02 14.81
N ASP A 89 29.16 -4.64 13.63
CA ASP A 89 30.42 -5.17 13.09
C ASP A 89 31.40 -4.03 12.78
N HIS A 90 30.98 -3.03 12.00
CA HIS A 90 31.80 -1.84 11.72
C HIS A 90 32.26 -1.14 13.01
N ARG A 91 31.40 -1.09 14.04
CA ARG A 91 31.79 -0.53 15.34
C ARG A 91 32.86 -1.38 16.04
N ALA A 92 32.80 -2.70 15.92
CA ALA A 92 33.81 -3.59 16.47
C ALA A 92 35.15 -3.42 15.73
N ASP A 93 35.11 -3.36 14.40
CA ASP A 93 36.28 -3.14 13.54
C ASP A 93 36.97 -1.82 13.86
N ILE A 94 36.22 -0.71 13.89
CA ILE A 94 36.77 0.60 14.25
C ILE A 94 37.43 0.57 15.64
N LYS A 95 36.82 -0.12 16.62
CA LYS A 95 37.40 -0.24 17.96
C LYS A 95 38.70 -1.07 17.93
N SER A 96 38.76 -2.11 17.10
CA SER A 96 39.94 -2.93 16.89
C SER A 96 41.07 -2.10 16.27
N GLU A 97 40.81 -1.41 15.17
CA GLU A 97 41.77 -0.56 14.47
C GLU A 97 42.32 0.55 15.39
N ILE A 98 41.45 1.21 16.17
CA ILE A 98 41.88 2.19 17.17
C ILE A 98 42.82 1.56 18.19
N SER A 99 42.52 0.37 18.69
CA SER A 99 43.37 -0.35 19.65
C SER A 99 44.74 -0.70 19.05
N GLU A 100 44.77 -1.14 17.80
CA GLU A 100 46.01 -1.43 17.08
C GLU A 100 46.87 -0.18 16.86
N ILE A 101 46.25 0.94 16.45
CA ILE A 101 46.92 2.23 16.32
C ILE A 101 47.53 2.66 17.67
N HIS A 102 46.79 2.56 18.77
CA HIS A 102 47.31 2.89 20.10
C HIS A 102 48.51 2.02 20.50
N LYS A 103 48.47 0.71 20.21
CA LYS A 103 49.61 -0.20 20.45
C LYS A 103 50.82 0.20 19.61
N ALA A 104 50.62 0.48 18.33
CA ALA A 104 51.69 0.89 17.41
C ALA A 104 52.35 2.19 17.88
N ILE A 105 51.56 3.20 18.25
CA ILE A 105 52.08 4.46 18.81
C ILE A 105 52.86 4.20 20.09
N SER A 106 52.31 3.43 21.04
CA SER A 106 53.01 3.12 22.30
C SER A 106 54.35 2.43 22.06
N LEU A 107 54.40 1.49 21.13
CA LEU A 107 55.64 0.79 20.77
C LEU A 107 56.65 1.75 20.15
N GLN A 108 56.22 2.59 19.19
CA GLN A 108 57.07 3.61 18.59
C GLN A 108 57.62 4.59 19.63
N THR A 109 56.79 5.10 20.54
CA THR A 109 57.24 6.00 21.62
C THR A 109 58.29 5.35 22.51
N LYS A 110 58.14 4.06 22.87
CA LYS A 110 59.14 3.34 23.66
C LYS A 110 60.50 3.26 22.94
N TRP A 111 60.50 2.94 21.65
CA TRP A 111 61.73 2.88 20.86
C TRP A 111 62.39 4.25 20.71
N ILE A 112 61.59 5.30 20.45
CA ILE A 112 62.10 6.68 20.36
C ILE A 112 62.76 7.12 21.67
N LEU A 113 62.11 6.86 22.82
CA LEU A 113 62.68 7.21 24.13
C LEU A 113 63.97 6.43 24.41
N GLY A 114 64.02 5.14 24.07
CA GLY A 114 65.23 4.32 24.22
C GLY A 114 66.39 4.87 23.39
N VAL A 115 66.16 5.23 22.13
CA VAL A 115 67.17 5.84 21.26
C VAL A 115 67.62 7.22 21.79
N ALA A 116 66.69 8.05 22.25
CA ALA A 116 67.00 9.35 22.82
C ALA A 116 67.93 9.24 24.05
N ILE A 117 67.63 8.34 24.99
CA ILE A 117 68.47 8.09 26.18
C ILE A 117 69.83 7.51 25.79
N GLY A 118 69.85 6.53 24.88
CA GLY A 118 71.08 5.91 24.39
C GLY A 118 72.02 6.93 23.75
N SER A 119 71.47 7.86 22.96
CA SER A 119 72.24 8.92 22.29
C SER A 119 72.91 9.87 23.29
N ILE A 120 72.24 10.21 24.39
CA ILE A 120 72.82 11.02 25.48
C ILE A 120 74.01 10.29 26.13
N GLY A 121 73.86 8.98 26.39
CA GLY A 121 74.93 8.15 26.94
C GLY A 121 76.17 8.09 26.04
N VAL A 122 75.97 7.87 24.73
CA VAL A 122 77.06 7.85 23.74
C VAL A 122 77.76 9.20 23.67
N PHE A 123 77.01 10.31 23.63
CA PHE A 123 77.58 11.66 23.63
C PHE A 123 78.45 11.93 24.86
N SER A 124 78.02 11.47 26.04
CA SER A 124 78.79 11.63 27.28
C SER A 124 80.12 10.86 27.27
N ILE A 125 80.19 9.72 26.58
CA ILE A 125 81.44 8.96 26.41
C ILE A 125 82.39 9.66 25.44
N ILE A 126 81.86 10.18 24.32
CA ILE A 126 82.67 10.86 23.30
C ILE A 126 83.29 12.15 23.84
N VAL A 127 82.55 12.94 24.63
CA VAL A 127 83.02 14.24 25.16
C VAL A 127 84.03 14.09 26.32
N LYS A 128 84.09 12.90 26.94
CA LYS A 128 84.94 12.65 28.13
C LYS A 128 86.31 12.04 27.78
N PHE A 129 86.57 11.82 26.49
CA PHE A 129 87.89 11.58 25.89
C PHE A 129 88.38 12.86 25.22
#